data_AF-A0A6V8P5G7-F1
#
_entry.id   AF-A0A6V8P5G7-F1
#
_cell.length_a   1.000
_cell.length_b   1.000
_cell.length_c   1.000
_cell.angle_alpha   90.00
_cell.angle_beta   90.00
_cell.angle_gamma   90.00
#
_symmetry.space_group_name_H-M   'P 1'
#
loop_
_entity.id
_entity.type
_entity.pdbx_description
1 polymer ?
#
loop_
_entity_poly.entity_id
_entity_poly.type
_entity_poly.pdbx_seq_one_letter_code
_entity_poly.pdbx_strand_id
1 'polypeptide(L)'
;ATGLVPDVPGMHGPVTSVEELCRTFSLKSQGGILKREGVVDFAIGDVAPGVFVIITTDQETIKKDLDYLKMGSGPNYLLYRPYHLCNIETPLSVALAALYGEPWMIPLGKPVSETIPVAKRDLKAGEILDGIGGFTTYSTLVIAKVARDKGYLPLGLVEGARLKRDVSRDELITYDMVELDESSFVLQLRRLQDRMFE
;
A
#
# COMPACT_ATOMS: atom_id res chain seq x y z
N ALA A 1 -3.15 -9.14 0.84
CA ALA A 1 -4.52 -9.68 0.96
C ALA A 1 -5.22 -9.87 -0.39
N THR A 2 -4.92 -9.08 -1.43
CA THR A 2 -5.70 -9.12 -2.69
C THR A 2 -4.89 -9.43 -3.95
N GLY A 3 -3.56 -9.29 -3.91
CA GLY A 3 -2.70 -9.44 -5.10
C GLY A 3 -2.63 -8.17 -5.97
N LEU A 4 -3.42 -7.13 -5.65
CA LEU A 4 -3.36 -5.82 -6.28
C LEU A 4 -2.02 -5.13 -6.01
N VAL A 5 -1.52 -4.36 -6.97
CA VAL A 5 -0.19 -3.72 -6.93
C VAL A 5 -0.26 -2.22 -7.21
N PRO A 6 0.72 -1.41 -6.79
CA PRO A 6 0.76 -0.02 -7.22
C PRO A 6 1.02 0.09 -8.72
N ASP A 7 0.34 1.01 -9.41
CA ASP A 7 0.54 1.25 -10.84
C ASP A 7 1.91 1.92 -11.12
N VAL A 8 2.35 2.77 -10.20
CA VAL A 8 3.67 3.43 -10.17
C VAL A 8 4.24 3.42 -8.75
N PRO A 9 5.57 3.48 -8.55
CA PRO A 9 6.16 3.66 -7.22
C PRO A 9 5.52 4.83 -6.47
N GLY A 10 5.07 4.59 -5.24
CA GLY A 10 4.38 5.59 -4.42
C GLY A 10 2.88 5.76 -4.69
N MET A 11 2.33 5.01 -5.67
CA MET A 11 0.96 5.22 -6.18
C MET A 11 0.80 6.60 -6.83
N HIS A 12 -0.36 6.88 -7.45
CA HIS A 12 -0.59 8.16 -8.13
C HIS A 12 -1.00 9.26 -7.18
N GLY A 13 -1.83 8.97 -6.17
CA GLY A 13 -2.25 9.96 -5.17
C GLY A 13 -2.92 11.23 -5.73
N PRO A 14 -3.83 11.16 -6.71
CA PRO A 14 -4.43 12.35 -7.33
C PRO A 14 -5.29 13.16 -6.35
N VAL A 15 -5.40 14.45 -6.61
CA VAL A 15 -6.44 15.29 -6.00
C VAL A 15 -7.77 15.04 -6.70
N THR A 16 -8.79 14.57 -5.99
CA THR A 16 -10.09 14.18 -6.55
C THR A 16 -11.19 14.16 -5.49
N SER A 17 -12.45 13.97 -5.89
CA SER A 17 -13.62 13.83 -5.01
C SER A 17 -14.30 12.48 -5.21
N VAL A 18 -15.24 12.11 -4.33
CA VAL A 18 -16.02 10.86 -4.42
C VAL A 18 -16.71 10.73 -5.79
N GLU A 19 -17.27 11.81 -6.32
CA GLU A 19 -17.99 11.84 -7.60
C GLU A 19 -17.06 11.55 -8.79
N GLU A 20 -15.80 11.97 -8.71
CA GLU A 20 -14.83 11.85 -9.79
C GLU A 20 -13.95 10.59 -9.68
N LEU A 21 -14.09 9.76 -8.62
CA LEU A 21 -13.28 8.56 -8.39
C LEU A 21 -13.30 7.60 -9.59
N CYS A 22 -14.49 7.26 -10.10
CA CYS A 22 -14.64 6.33 -11.24
C CYS A 22 -13.91 6.81 -12.49
N ARG A 23 -13.94 8.12 -12.77
CA ARG A 23 -13.27 8.71 -13.92
C ARG A 23 -11.77 8.80 -13.68
N THR A 24 -11.36 9.30 -12.52
CA THR A 24 -9.96 9.52 -12.13
C THR A 24 -9.18 8.20 -12.20
N PHE A 25 -9.67 7.17 -11.51
CA PHE A 25 -9.04 5.84 -11.45
C PHE A 25 -9.60 4.89 -12.51
N SER A 26 -9.82 5.40 -13.72
CA SER A 26 -10.04 4.58 -14.92
C SER A 26 -8.75 4.40 -15.71
N LEU A 27 -8.77 3.51 -16.70
CA LEU A 27 -7.62 3.34 -17.60
C LEU A 27 -7.34 4.63 -18.38
N LYS A 28 -6.08 4.86 -18.75
CA LYS A 28 -5.70 5.97 -19.65
C LYS A 28 -6.47 5.95 -20.98
N SER A 29 -6.79 4.76 -21.50
CA SER A 29 -7.64 4.60 -22.69
C SER A 29 -9.08 5.06 -22.49
N GLN A 30 -9.54 5.15 -21.23
CA GLN A 30 -10.86 5.66 -20.82
C GLN A 30 -10.79 7.12 -20.35
N GLY A 31 -9.62 7.76 -20.40
CA GLY A 31 -9.41 9.14 -19.96
C GLY A 31 -9.02 9.30 -18.49
N GLY A 32 -8.75 8.21 -17.77
CA GLY A 32 -8.24 8.23 -16.39
C GLY A 32 -6.71 8.19 -16.32
N ILE A 33 -6.19 7.88 -15.13
CA ILE A 33 -4.74 7.94 -14.84
C ILE A 33 -4.03 6.57 -14.89
N LEU A 34 -4.79 5.47 -14.81
CA LEU A 34 -4.22 4.14 -14.61
C LEU A 34 -3.69 3.53 -15.91
N LYS A 35 -2.52 2.91 -15.86
CA LYS A 35 -1.98 2.15 -17.00
C LYS A 35 -2.59 0.75 -17.13
N ARG A 36 -3.13 0.21 -16.03
CA ARG A 36 -3.72 -1.13 -15.93
C ARG A 36 -4.78 -1.20 -14.84
N GLU A 37 -5.61 -2.23 -14.92
CA GLU A 37 -6.49 -2.66 -13.84
C GLU A 37 -5.71 -3.45 -12.78
N GLY A 38 -6.36 -3.81 -11.67
CA GLY A 38 -5.73 -4.61 -10.63
C GLY A 38 -4.80 -3.81 -9.71
N VAL A 39 -5.14 -2.55 -9.44
CA VAL A 39 -4.26 -1.60 -8.74
C VAL A 39 -4.73 -1.27 -7.33
N VAL A 40 -3.79 -0.87 -6.48
CA VAL A 40 -4.07 -0.10 -5.25
C VAL A 40 -3.56 1.33 -5.42
N ASP A 41 -4.37 2.29 -4.98
CA ASP A 41 -4.05 3.72 -5.01
C ASP A 41 -4.81 4.45 -3.91
N PHE A 42 -4.56 5.75 -3.75
CA PHE A 42 -5.25 6.61 -2.77
C PHE A 42 -5.64 7.94 -3.40
N ALA A 43 -6.60 8.63 -2.79
CA ALA A 43 -7.06 9.95 -3.24
C ALA A 43 -6.75 11.02 -2.19
N ILE A 44 -6.48 12.24 -2.65
CA ILE A 44 -6.36 13.44 -1.82
C ILE A 44 -7.59 14.30 -2.07
N GLY A 45 -8.39 14.61 -1.04
CA GLY A 45 -9.59 15.42 -1.17
C GLY A 45 -10.71 14.94 -0.26
N ASP A 46 -11.95 15.25 -0.63
CA ASP A 46 -13.16 14.89 0.13
C ASP A 46 -13.58 13.44 -0.14
N VAL A 47 -12.70 12.51 0.21
CA VAL A 47 -12.90 11.04 0.12
C VAL A 47 -12.75 10.37 1.47
N ALA A 48 -12.02 11.00 2.41
CA ALA A 48 -11.84 10.52 3.76
C ALA A 48 -12.91 11.14 4.70
N PRO A 49 -13.40 10.38 5.71
CA PRO A 49 -13.01 9.02 6.09
C PRO A 49 -13.72 7.96 5.25
N GLY A 50 -13.06 6.81 5.04
CA GLY A 50 -13.69 5.69 4.34
C GLY A 50 -12.73 4.89 3.50
N VAL A 51 -13.29 4.01 2.68
CA VAL A 51 -12.59 3.21 1.67
C VAL A 51 -13.46 3.08 0.42
N PHE A 52 -12.83 2.92 -0.74
CA PHE A 52 -13.53 2.71 -1.99
C PHE A 52 -12.94 1.55 -2.79
N VAL A 53 -13.77 0.97 -3.65
CA VAL A 53 -13.38 0.03 -4.71
C VAL A 53 -14.05 0.48 -6.00
N ILE A 54 -13.29 0.54 -7.08
CA ILE A 54 -13.82 0.76 -8.42
C ILE A 54 -13.85 -0.59 -9.12
N ILE A 55 -15.03 -0.97 -9.58
CA ILE A 55 -15.28 -2.21 -10.30
C ILE A 55 -15.63 -1.91 -11.75
N THR A 56 -15.40 -2.89 -12.63
CA THR A 56 -15.77 -2.83 -14.04
C THR A 56 -16.38 -4.14 -14.48
N THR A 57 -17.12 -4.12 -15.59
CA THR A 57 -17.72 -5.30 -16.21
C THR A 57 -17.80 -5.11 -17.72
N ASP A 58 -17.66 -6.19 -18.47
CA ASP A 58 -17.87 -6.22 -19.92
C ASP A 58 -19.32 -6.61 -20.29
N GLN A 59 -20.10 -7.14 -19.34
CA GLN A 59 -21.46 -7.64 -19.57
C GLN A 59 -22.48 -6.51 -19.72
N GLU A 60 -23.08 -6.41 -20.92
CA GLU A 60 -24.02 -5.35 -21.28
C GLU A 60 -25.28 -5.32 -20.39
N THR A 61 -25.79 -6.48 -19.98
CA THR A 61 -26.95 -6.55 -19.07
C THR A 61 -26.62 -5.92 -17.73
N ILE A 62 -25.46 -6.25 -17.15
CA ILE A 62 -25.04 -5.69 -15.86
C ILE A 62 -24.85 -4.18 -15.96
N LYS A 63 -24.30 -3.68 -17.08
CA LYS A 63 -24.15 -2.22 -17.28
C LYS A 63 -25.49 -1.50 -17.29
N LYS A 64 -26.49 -2.05 -18.00
CA LYS A 64 -27.86 -1.51 -18.04
C LYS A 64 -28.51 -1.51 -16.67
N ASP A 65 -28.34 -2.58 -15.90
CA ASP A 65 -28.90 -2.68 -14.56
C ASP A 65 -28.25 -1.66 -13.61
N LEU A 66 -26.92 -1.50 -13.66
CA LEU A 66 -26.20 -0.52 -12.84
C LEU A 66 -26.54 0.93 -13.21
N ASP A 67 -26.73 1.23 -14.50
CA ASP A 67 -27.19 2.56 -14.95
C ASP A 67 -28.63 2.84 -14.47
N TYR A 68 -29.53 1.84 -14.60
CA TYR A 68 -30.88 1.92 -14.07
C TYR A 68 -30.89 2.22 -12.55
N LEU A 69 -30.02 1.53 -11.80
CA LEU A 69 -29.81 1.69 -10.36
C LEU A 69 -29.01 2.94 -9.96
N LYS A 70 -28.69 3.83 -10.91
CA LYS A 70 -27.99 5.11 -10.67
C LYS A 70 -26.57 4.96 -10.14
N MET A 71 -25.92 3.84 -10.45
CA MET A 71 -24.49 3.62 -10.14
C MET A 71 -23.56 4.29 -11.16
N GLY A 72 -24.11 4.86 -12.25
CA GLY A 72 -23.39 5.52 -13.33
C GLY A 72 -23.56 4.79 -14.67
N SER A 73 -23.18 5.44 -15.76
CA SER A 73 -23.30 4.88 -17.12
C SER A 73 -22.22 3.84 -17.46
N GLY A 74 -21.27 3.59 -16.56
CA GLY A 74 -20.17 2.67 -16.74
C GLY A 74 -19.03 3.20 -17.61
N PRO A 75 -18.04 2.34 -17.94
CA PRO A 75 -17.95 0.94 -17.51
C PRO A 75 -17.45 0.77 -16.07
N ASN A 76 -17.03 1.85 -15.41
CA ASN A 76 -16.48 1.84 -14.05
C ASN A 76 -17.53 2.31 -13.03
N TYR A 77 -17.63 1.60 -11.91
CA TYR A 77 -18.64 1.84 -10.88
C TYR A 77 -17.99 1.89 -9.49
N LEU A 78 -18.52 2.77 -8.63
CA LEU A 78 -17.99 3.02 -7.30
C LEU A 78 -18.71 2.20 -6.24
N LEU A 79 -17.96 1.44 -5.46
CA LEU A 79 -18.40 0.92 -4.16
C LEU A 79 -17.67 1.71 -3.07
N TYR A 80 -18.42 2.49 -2.29
CA TYR A 80 -17.86 3.41 -1.30
C TYR A 80 -18.43 3.14 0.08
N ARG A 81 -17.54 3.01 1.08
CA ARG A 81 -17.88 2.96 2.50
C ARG A 81 -17.38 4.25 3.15
N PRO A 82 -18.25 5.23 3.46
CA PRO A 82 -17.87 6.58 3.91
C PRO A 82 -17.48 6.65 5.40
N TYR A 83 -16.96 5.55 5.95
CA TYR A 83 -16.52 5.49 7.34
C TYR A 83 -15.62 4.27 7.58
N HIS A 84 -14.80 4.39 8.63
CA HIS A 84 -14.19 3.29 9.36
C HIS A 84 -14.00 3.76 10.80
N LEU A 85 -14.34 2.95 11.79
CA LEU A 85 -14.35 3.33 13.21
C LEU A 85 -13.09 2.84 13.95
N CYS A 86 -12.01 2.58 13.21
CA CYS A 86 -10.70 2.19 13.73
C CYS A 86 -10.79 1.09 14.80
N ASN A 87 -10.33 1.40 16.02
CA ASN A 87 -10.32 0.49 17.16
C ASN A 87 -11.73 0.04 17.60
N ILE A 88 -12.79 0.80 17.29
CA ILE A 88 -14.17 0.46 17.63
C ILE A 88 -14.65 -0.76 16.81
N GLU A 89 -14.12 -0.98 15.59
CA GLU A 89 -14.46 -2.17 14.79
C GLU A 89 -13.62 -3.41 15.18
N THR A 90 -12.51 -3.24 15.92
CA THR A 90 -11.60 -4.35 16.26
C THR A 90 -12.27 -5.49 17.05
N PRO A 91 -13.19 -5.26 18.00
CA PRO A 91 -13.93 -6.33 18.66
C PRO A 91 -14.72 -7.25 17.72
N LEU A 92 -15.12 -6.77 16.53
CA LEU A 92 -15.79 -7.60 15.53
C LEU A 92 -14.86 -8.68 14.99
N SER A 93 -13.58 -8.34 14.73
CA SER A 93 -12.56 -9.31 14.33
C SER A 93 -12.28 -10.35 15.41
N VAL A 94 -12.30 -9.94 16.69
CA VAL A 94 -12.16 -10.87 17.83
C VAL A 94 -13.36 -11.81 17.89
N ALA A 95 -14.58 -11.30 17.73
CA ALA A 95 -15.78 -12.12 17.71
C ALA A 95 -15.78 -13.11 16.54
N LEU A 96 -15.35 -12.70 15.34
CA LEU A 96 -15.19 -13.60 14.20
C LEU A 96 -14.21 -14.74 14.49
N ALA A 97 -13.03 -14.40 15.01
CA ALA A 97 -12.01 -15.40 15.32
C ALA A 97 -12.46 -16.36 16.44
N ALA A 98 -13.09 -15.84 17.50
CA ALA A 98 -13.45 -16.65 18.67
C ALA A 98 -14.72 -17.50 18.46
N LEU A 99 -15.72 -16.97 17.76
CA LEU A 99 -17.01 -17.64 17.58
C LEU A 99 -17.05 -18.51 16.33
N TYR A 100 -16.35 -18.09 15.27
CA TYR A 100 -16.42 -18.76 13.96
C TYR A 100 -15.07 -19.31 13.49
N GLY A 101 -13.96 -18.99 14.17
CA GLY A 101 -12.63 -19.41 13.72
C GLY A 101 -12.18 -18.72 12.43
N GLU A 102 -12.81 -17.59 12.08
CA GLU A 102 -12.59 -16.90 10.81
C GLU A 102 -11.73 -15.64 10.99
N PRO A 103 -10.73 -15.41 10.14
CA PRO A 103 -9.97 -14.16 10.16
C PRO A 103 -10.72 -13.05 9.43
N TRP A 104 -10.57 -11.81 9.90
CA TRP A 104 -11.10 -10.65 9.17
C TRP A 104 -10.32 -10.35 7.89
N MET A 105 -8.98 -10.48 7.92
CA MET A 105 -8.09 -10.25 6.78
C MET A 105 -6.79 -11.01 6.97
N ILE A 106 -6.30 -11.64 5.90
CA ILE A 106 -4.99 -12.33 5.89
C ILE A 106 -4.15 -11.92 4.66
N PRO A 107 -2.82 -12.00 4.75
CA PRO A 107 -1.97 -12.04 3.56
C PRO A 107 -2.30 -13.29 2.72
N LEU A 108 -2.20 -13.18 1.38
CA LEU A 108 -2.47 -14.33 0.48
C LEU A 108 -1.33 -15.37 0.48
N GLY A 109 -0.17 -15.02 1.02
CA GLY A 109 1.09 -15.74 0.84
C GLY A 109 2.20 -14.76 0.51
N LYS A 110 2.96 -15.02 -0.56
CA LYS A 110 4.10 -14.20 -0.98
C LYS A 110 3.67 -12.74 -1.21
N PRO A 111 4.39 -11.74 -0.65
CA PRO A 111 4.07 -10.33 -0.86
C PRO A 111 4.14 -9.93 -2.34
N VAL A 112 3.18 -9.11 -2.78
CA VAL A 112 3.15 -8.51 -4.14
C VAL A 112 3.64 -7.06 -4.15
N SER A 113 3.68 -6.41 -2.98
CA SER A 113 4.18 -5.07 -2.76
C SER A 113 5.05 -5.02 -1.50
N GLU A 114 5.91 -4.00 -1.41
CA GLU A 114 6.78 -3.75 -0.27
C GLU A 114 6.75 -2.25 0.05
N THR A 115 6.65 -1.91 1.33
CA THR A 115 6.78 -0.53 1.81
C THR A 115 8.24 -0.27 2.16
N ILE A 116 8.84 0.73 1.52
CA ILE A 116 10.28 1.00 1.60
C ILE A 116 10.53 2.44 2.09
N PRO A 117 11.63 2.69 2.81
CA PRO A 117 12.00 4.00 3.33
C PRO A 117 12.68 4.88 2.27
N VAL A 118 12.35 6.16 2.35
CA VAL A 118 12.98 7.26 1.62
C VAL A 118 13.52 8.25 2.65
N ALA A 119 14.74 8.73 2.46
CA ALA A 119 15.33 9.73 3.35
C ALA A 119 14.57 11.07 3.27
N LYS A 120 14.13 11.61 4.42
CA LYS A 120 13.43 12.92 4.52
C LYS A 120 14.36 14.12 4.34
N ARG A 121 15.65 13.92 4.58
CA ARG A 121 16.71 14.93 4.56
C ARG A 121 18.03 14.25 4.22
N ASP A 122 19.08 15.03 4.08
CA ASP A 122 20.43 14.47 4.03
C ASP A 122 20.77 13.83 5.39
N LEU A 123 21.26 12.59 5.33
CA LEU A 123 21.65 11.77 6.46
C LEU A 123 23.13 11.42 6.35
N LYS A 124 23.82 11.33 7.48
CA LYS A 124 25.26 11.06 7.53
C LYS A 124 25.59 9.63 7.90
N ALA A 125 26.72 9.13 7.41
CA ALA A 125 27.27 7.86 7.86
C ALA A 125 27.39 7.83 9.41
N GLY A 126 27.02 6.70 10.00
CA GLY A 126 26.98 6.49 11.45
C GLY A 126 25.70 6.96 12.13
N GLU A 127 24.85 7.76 11.47
CA GLU A 127 23.56 8.19 11.99
C GLU A 127 22.61 7.00 12.19
N ILE A 128 21.82 7.04 13.28
CA ILE A 128 20.82 6.02 13.59
C ILE A 128 19.47 6.54 13.08
N LEU A 129 18.81 5.74 12.24
CA LEU A 129 17.49 6.04 11.72
C LEU A 129 16.45 5.91 12.84
N ASP A 130 15.58 6.91 12.94
CA ASP A 130 14.46 6.90 13.87
C ASP A 130 13.27 6.08 13.33
N GLY A 131 12.26 5.90 14.18
CA GLY A 131 11.08 5.12 13.85
C GLY A 131 10.12 5.81 12.88
N ILE A 132 9.09 5.07 12.46
CA ILE A 132 8.01 5.58 11.59
C ILE A 132 7.36 6.81 12.24
N GLY A 133 7.21 7.88 11.46
CA GLY A 133 6.69 9.16 11.95
C GLY A 133 7.76 10.12 12.48
N GLY A 134 9.03 9.69 12.54
CA GLY A 134 10.17 10.53 12.92
C GLY A 134 10.64 11.48 11.82
N PHE A 135 11.91 11.85 11.87
CA PHE A 135 12.56 12.87 11.05
C PHE A 135 13.50 12.31 10.00
N THR A 136 13.89 11.05 10.08
CA THR A 136 14.89 10.48 9.16
C THR A 136 14.29 9.96 7.87
N THR A 137 13.13 9.30 7.94
CA THR A 137 12.53 8.64 6.77
C THR A 137 11.01 8.85 6.64
N TYR A 138 10.53 8.86 5.39
CA TYR A 138 9.14 8.61 5.03
C TYR A 138 9.07 7.32 4.21
N SER A 139 7.87 6.84 3.89
CA SER A 139 7.68 5.60 3.16
C SER A 139 7.09 5.79 1.77
N THR A 140 7.46 4.91 0.86
CA THR A 140 6.81 4.74 -0.44
C THR A 140 6.50 3.27 -0.70
N LEU A 141 5.52 2.98 -1.56
CA LEU A 141 5.11 1.63 -1.91
C LEU A 141 5.68 1.24 -3.27
N VAL A 142 6.28 0.06 -3.37
CA VAL A 142 6.72 -0.52 -4.64
C VAL A 142 6.20 -1.94 -4.81
N ILE A 143 6.31 -2.47 -6.02
CA ILE A 143 6.09 -3.90 -6.27
C ILE A 143 7.19 -4.70 -5.55
N ALA A 144 6.83 -5.80 -4.87
CA ALA A 144 7.75 -6.57 -4.04
C ALA A 144 8.96 -7.11 -4.82
N LYS A 145 8.74 -7.52 -6.08
CA LYS A 145 9.83 -7.92 -6.98
C LYS A 145 10.85 -6.80 -7.19
N VAL A 146 10.39 -5.57 -7.40
CA VAL A 146 11.27 -4.40 -7.57
C VAL A 146 12.06 -4.15 -6.28
N ALA A 147 11.42 -4.23 -5.11
CA ALA A 147 12.12 -4.09 -3.84
C ALA A 147 13.22 -5.13 -3.65
N ARG A 148 12.92 -6.41 -3.95
CA ARG A 148 13.89 -7.50 -3.87
C ARG A 148 15.06 -7.30 -4.84
N ASP A 149 14.77 -7.03 -6.12
CA ASP A 149 15.79 -6.86 -7.16
C ASP A 149 16.72 -5.66 -6.87
N LYS A 150 16.20 -4.64 -6.18
CA LYS A 150 16.96 -3.43 -5.79
C LYS A 150 17.56 -3.50 -4.39
N GLY A 151 17.27 -4.56 -3.62
CA GLY A 151 17.74 -4.68 -2.24
C GLY A 151 17.21 -3.60 -1.29
N TYR A 152 16.02 -3.04 -1.55
CA TYR A 152 15.44 -2.01 -0.68
C TYR A 152 15.18 -2.56 0.73
N LEU A 153 15.49 -1.74 1.74
CA LEU A 153 15.19 -2.06 3.12
C LEU A 153 13.67 -2.02 3.33
N PRO A 154 13.04 -3.01 3.96
CA PRO A 154 11.65 -2.89 4.37
C PRO A 154 11.48 -1.84 5.47
N LEU A 155 10.47 -0.98 5.36
CA LEU A 155 10.25 0.12 6.31
C LEU A 155 10.23 -0.35 7.78
N GLY A 156 9.68 -1.53 8.06
CA GLY A 156 9.60 -2.09 9.41
C GLY A 156 10.95 -2.46 10.03
N LEU A 157 12.07 -2.36 9.29
CA LEU A 157 13.43 -2.61 9.78
C LEU A 157 14.26 -1.33 9.93
N VAL A 158 13.65 -0.16 9.73
CA VAL A 158 14.36 1.14 9.74
C VAL A 158 14.75 1.56 11.14
N GLU A 159 13.85 1.38 12.11
CA GLU A 159 14.06 1.89 13.46
C GLU A 159 15.31 1.26 14.09
N GLY A 160 16.26 2.12 14.49
CA GLY A 160 17.52 1.69 15.08
C GLY A 160 18.59 1.25 14.08
N ALA A 161 18.29 1.22 12.77
CA ALA A 161 19.28 0.93 11.74
C ALA A 161 20.35 2.04 11.69
N ARG A 162 21.62 1.65 11.62
CA ARG A 162 22.74 2.60 11.53
C ARG A 162 23.20 2.75 10.08
N LEU A 163 23.34 3.96 9.57
CA LEU A 163 23.85 4.20 8.23
C LEU A 163 25.35 3.86 8.12
N LYS A 164 25.72 3.17 7.05
CA LYS A 164 27.11 2.87 6.65
C LYS A 164 27.72 3.96 5.79
N ARG A 165 26.87 4.76 5.14
CA ARG A 165 27.27 5.82 4.19
C ARG A 165 26.33 7.02 4.31
N ASP A 166 26.77 8.16 3.78
CA ASP A 166 25.91 9.32 3.58
C ASP A 166 24.77 8.97 2.59
N VAL A 167 23.57 9.44 2.88
CA VAL A 167 22.36 9.24 2.08
C VAL A 167 21.73 10.61 1.83
N SER A 168 21.48 10.94 0.57
CA SER A 168 20.88 12.22 0.22
C SER A 168 19.38 12.22 0.49
N ARG A 169 18.81 13.42 0.69
CA ARG A 169 17.36 13.60 0.72
C ARG A 169 16.70 12.95 -0.51
N ASP A 170 15.55 12.33 -0.29
CA ASP A 170 14.74 11.62 -1.30
C ASP A 170 15.40 10.37 -1.90
N GLU A 171 16.54 9.94 -1.35
CA GLU A 171 17.16 8.66 -1.69
C GLU A 171 16.48 7.48 -0.98
N LEU A 172 16.28 6.38 -1.70
CA LEU A 172 15.77 5.12 -1.16
C LEU A 172 16.85 4.36 -0.40
N ILE A 173 16.52 3.87 0.80
CA ILE A 173 17.49 3.17 1.65
C ILE A 173 17.42 1.67 1.37
N THR A 174 18.58 1.07 1.15
CA THR A 174 18.79 -0.36 0.86
C THR A 174 19.47 -1.08 2.01
N TYR A 175 19.44 -2.41 2.01
CA TYR A 175 20.08 -3.24 3.03
C TYR A 175 21.60 -3.00 3.15
N ASP A 176 22.29 -2.74 2.05
CA ASP A 176 23.73 -2.51 2.03
C ASP A 176 24.13 -1.14 2.59
N MET A 177 23.19 -0.19 2.65
CA MET A 177 23.41 1.15 3.22
C MET A 177 23.32 1.18 4.75
N VAL A 178 22.81 0.12 5.40
CA VAL A 178 22.60 0.09 6.85
C VAL A 178 23.23 -1.12 7.54
N GLU A 179 23.62 -0.93 8.80
CA GLU A 179 23.83 -1.98 9.79
C GLU A 179 22.53 -2.17 10.57
N LEU A 180 22.07 -3.40 10.67
CA LEU A 180 20.87 -3.76 11.41
C LEU A 180 21.26 -4.49 12.70
N ASP A 181 20.43 -4.36 13.72
CA ASP A 181 20.57 -5.15 14.94
C ASP A 181 20.21 -6.62 14.67
N GLU A 182 21.23 -7.48 14.65
CA GLU A 182 21.09 -8.92 14.44
C GLU A 182 20.30 -9.65 15.54
N SER A 183 20.18 -9.03 16.72
CA SER A 183 19.33 -9.52 17.80
C SER A 183 17.85 -9.15 17.64
N SER A 184 17.50 -8.29 16.67
CA SER A 184 16.13 -7.88 16.41
C SER A 184 15.24 -9.06 16.02
N PHE A 185 14.20 -9.28 16.82
CA PHE A 185 13.21 -10.32 16.57
C PHE A 185 12.49 -10.12 15.23
N VAL A 186 12.16 -8.87 14.88
CA VAL A 186 11.51 -8.54 13.59
C VAL A 186 12.42 -8.87 12.41
N LEU A 187 13.73 -8.59 12.52
CA LEU A 187 14.70 -8.95 11.48
C LEU A 187 14.79 -10.46 11.30
N GLN A 188 14.82 -11.22 12.40
CA GLN A 188 14.87 -12.69 12.35
C GLN A 188 13.63 -13.28 11.69
N LEU A 189 12.43 -12.78 12.04
CA LEU A 189 11.17 -13.18 11.40
C LEU A 189 11.13 -12.79 9.93
N ARG A 190 11.62 -11.59 9.57
CA ARG A 190 11.68 -11.16 8.18
C ARG A 190 12.56 -12.10 7.35
N ARG A 191 13.74 -12.47 7.85
CA ARG A 191 14.62 -13.42 7.17
C ARG A 191 14.02 -14.82 7.04
N LEU A 192 13.25 -15.28 8.04
CA LEU A 192 12.48 -16.52 7.94
C LEU A 192 11.44 -16.43 6.83
N GLN A 193 10.71 -15.32 6.75
CA GLN A 193 9.74 -15.06 5.69
C GLN A 193 10.39 -15.01 4.31
N ASP A 194 11.54 -14.36 4.18
CA ASP A 194 12.27 -14.27 2.90
C ASP A 194 12.66 -15.67 2.42
N ARG A 195 13.24 -16.52 3.30
CA ARG A 195 13.56 -17.93 2.99
C ARG A 195 12.34 -18.77 2.62
N MET A 196 11.18 -18.51 3.24
CA MET A 196 9.95 -19.23 2.93
C MET A 196 9.42 -18.94 1.52
N PHE A 197 9.79 -17.80 0.94
CA PHE A 197 9.34 -17.33 -0.37
C PHE A 197 10.49 -17.12 -1.38
N GLU A 198 11.66 -17.68 -1.11
CA GLU A 198 12.77 -17.79 -2.06
C GLU A 198 12.41 -18.74 -3.20
#